data_AF-A0A7X7F295-F1
#
_entry.id   AF-A0A7X7F295-F1
#
_cell.length_a   1.000
_cell.length_b   1.000
_cell.length_c   1.000
_cell.angle_alpha   90.00
_cell.angle_beta   90.00
_cell.angle_gamma   90.00
#
_symmetry.space_group_name_H-M   'P 1'
#
loop_
_entity.id
_entity.type
_entity.pdbx_description
1 polymer ?
#
loop_
_entity_poly.entity_id
_entity_poly.type
_entity_poly.pdbx_seq_one_letter_code
_entity_poly.pdbx_strand_id
1 'polypeptide(L)'
;MKDVPLSSLSHILSVNADSLRAALADWLRRTTEPILESHDDGLAAFDALLAYLERGDANKAEAWARSARVAASDDFRKVLGTLACVERVLRLFVVKIASERKDILAKLERVADGVDFLRRCAIDAVLREQVGESAVGDGLVPGEAFRDLVEHGLDIVCLTNPQGKPIYLNRAGRRLLRAEADGPVPITSLRDYMTDETWAELRDAGVPAVKRSGHWEGRGQLKSARSSEPVDVHTAAFLVRKGGDDEKSLLALVHRDYGHESQLEELLEESDARKHAILESSLDPIITIDHRGVVTEFNRAAEQVFGRKRAEVLGTKPSEILFPPSKTAGHQNRIDRYLNAGEGSLLSKRTEVIAVRSSGLPFEAELTMTINQERGMPVLTFFVRDISARKRAEEEQRRYAQDLERSNRELEQFAYVASHDLQEPLRKIRTFGDRLQTQCGDALDDMGRECIARMKNAAERMQALINGLLTLSRVTTKATDFSTVNLTKIAREVAGDLEVKIAQSGGKVEIGRLPTIQADSLQMRQLLQNLMGNALKFHKEGVAPLVEVKGSLLNVGDRLPSGDF
;
A
#
# COMPACT_ATOMS: atom_id res chain seq x y z
N MET A 1 -26.12 -33.90 9.98
CA MET A 1 -25.80 -32.50 9.57
C MET A 1 -24.32 -32.29 9.23
N LYS A 2 -23.62 -33.25 8.60
CA LYS A 2 -22.22 -33.08 8.19
C LYS A 2 -22.01 -32.88 6.68
N ASP A 3 -23.05 -33.02 5.85
CA ASP A 3 -22.88 -33.10 4.39
C ASP A 3 -23.76 -32.10 3.63
N VAL A 4 -23.67 -30.81 3.95
CA VAL A 4 -24.18 -29.76 3.05
C VAL A 4 -22.97 -29.09 2.39
N PRO A 5 -22.81 -29.18 1.07
CA PRO A 5 -21.68 -28.58 0.38
C PRO A 5 -21.72 -27.06 0.51
N LEU A 6 -20.63 -26.45 1.00
CA LEU A 6 -20.44 -24.99 1.06
C LEU A 6 -20.62 -24.30 -0.31
N SER A 7 -20.46 -25.04 -1.41
CA SER A 7 -20.71 -24.57 -2.78
C SER A 7 -22.18 -24.28 -3.09
N SER A 8 -23.13 -24.85 -2.33
CA SER A 8 -24.55 -24.52 -2.47
C SER A 8 -24.91 -23.16 -1.85
N LEU A 9 -24.04 -22.61 -0.99
CA LEU A 9 -24.23 -21.33 -0.30
C LEU A 9 -23.52 -20.16 -0.99
N SER A 10 -22.65 -20.41 -1.98
CA SER A 10 -21.93 -19.33 -2.69
C SER A 10 -22.84 -18.49 -3.58
N HIS A 11 -23.96 -19.05 -4.07
CA HIS A 11 -24.96 -18.32 -4.84
C HIS A 11 -25.72 -17.27 -4.03
N ILE A 12 -25.68 -17.34 -2.70
CA ILE A 12 -26.37 -16.44 -1.76
C ILE A 12 -25.59 -15.12 -1.58
N LEU A 13 -24.29 -15.10 -1.92
CA LEU A 13 -23.41 -13.94 -1.70
C LEU A 13 -23.55 -12.82 -2.75
N SER A 14 -24.29 -13.03 -3.84
CA SER A 14 -24.54 -11.99 -4.86
C SER A 14 -25.97 -11.43 -4.86
N VAL A 15 -26.82 -11.87 -3.93
CA VAL A 15 -28.26 -11.59 -4.02
C VAL A 15 -28.70 -10.53 -3.02
N ASN A 16 -29.64 -9.67 -3.43
CA ASN A 16 -30.15 -8.59 -2.61
C ASN A 16 -30.87 -9.14 -1.35
N ALA A 17 -31.15 -8.25 -0.39
CA ALA A 17 -31.77 -8.62 0.88
C ALA A 17 -33.11 -9.37 0.73
N ASP A 18 -33.86 -9.11 -0.34
CA ASP A 18 -35.15 -9.76 -0.60
C ASP A 18 -34.97 -11.18 -1.11
N SER A 19 -33.94 -11.44 -1.91
CA SER A 19 -33.63 -12.80 -2.37
C SER A 19 -32.98 -13.66 -1.28
N LEU A 20 -32.18 -13.07 -0.39
CA LEU A 20 -31.66 -13.76 0.79
C LEU A 20 -32.80 -14.16 1.74
N ARG A 21 -33.79 -13.27 1.93
CA ARG A 21 -35.03 -13.56 2.67
C ARG A 21 -35.84 -14.67 2.02
N ALA A 22 -36.06 -14.59 0.70
CA ALA A 22 -36.80 -15.61 -0.04
C ALA A 22 -36.13 -16.99 0.03
N ALA A 23 -34.79 -17.04 -0.06
CA ALA A 23 -34.04 -18.28 0.05
C ALA A 23 -34.08 -18.88 1.47
N LEU A 24 -34.01 -18.04 2.52
CA LEU A 24 -34.16 -18.46 3.91
C LEU A 24 -35.60 -18.95 4.20
N ALA A 25 -36.61 -18.28 3.65
CA ALA A 25 -38.01 -18.68 3.77
C ALA A 25 -38.28 -20.01 3.04
N ASP A 26 -37.80 -20.18 1.81
CA ASP A 26 -37.92 -21.43 1.04
C ASP A 26 -37.21 -22.60 1.74
N TRP A 27 -36.01 -22.34 2.28
CA TRP A 27 -35.27 -23.34 3.03
C TRP A 27 -35.95 -23.73 4.35
N LEU A 28 -36.44 -22.75 5.11
CA LEU A 28 -37.23 -22.99 6.32
C LEU A 28 -38.45 -23.84 5.98
N ARG A 29 -39.24 -23.44 4.97
CA ARG A 29 -40.42 -24.17 4.50
C ARG A 29 -40.07 -25.62 4.20
N ARG A 30 -39.11 -25.91 3.31
CA ARG A 30 -38.69 -27.28 2.97
C ARG A 30 -38.23 -28.13 4.14
N THR A 31 -37.68 -27.50 5.18
CA THR A 31 -37.14 -28.22 6.34
C THR A 31 -38.23 -28.51 7.39
N THR A 32 -39.29 -27.69 7.45
CA THR A 32 -40.38 -27.82 8.42
C THR A 32 -41.69 -28.37 7.84
N GLU A 33 -41.91 -28.29 6.52
CA GLU A 33 -43.10 -28.86 5.82
C GLU A 33 -43.28 -30.35 6.15
N PRO A 34 -42.24 -31.21 6.03
CA PRO A 34 -42.37 -32.64 6.32
C PRO A 34 -42.65 -32.94 7.81
N ILE A 35 -42.42 -31.96 8.68
CA ILE A 35 -42.66 -32.05 10.13
C ILE A 35 -44.09 -31.65 10.47
N LEU A 36 -44.71 -30.79 9.65
CA LEU A 36 -46.01 -30.17 9.90
C LEU A 36 -47.15 -30.78 9.06
N GLU A 37 -46.85 -31.60 8.05
CA GLU A 37 -47.83 -32.33 7.20
C GLU A 37 -48.76 -33.29 7.97
N SER A 38 -48.51 -33.55 9.26
CA SER A 38 -49.36 -34.37 10.13
C SER A 38 -50.60 -33.63 10.69
N HIS A 39 -50.66 -32.30 10.55
CA HIS A 39 -51.76 -31.46 11.07
C HIS A 39 -52.11 -30.29 10.14
N ASP A 40 -53.33 -30.31 9.59
CA ASP A 40 -53.85 -29.27 8.67
C ASP A 40 -53.81 -27.84 9.24
N ASP A 41 -54.01 -27.68 10.55
CA ASP A 41 -53.97 -26.37 11.22
C ASP A 41 -52.53 -25.86 11.44
N GLY A 42 -51.53 -26.75 11.49
CA GLY A 42 -50.13 -26.40 11.79
C GLY A 42 -49.40 -25.74 10.63
N LEU A 43 -49.67 -26.19 9.40
CA LEU A 43 -49.04 -25.66 8.18
C LEU A 43 -49.53 -24.24 7.86
N ALA A 44 -50.85 -24.02 7.92
CA ALA A 44 -51.47 -22.71 7.69
C ALA A 44 -51.05 -21.67 8.75
N ALA A 45 -50.90 -22.11 9.99
CA ALA A 45 -50.44 -21.28 11.10
C ALA A 45 -48.95 -20.91 10.94
N PHE A 46 -48.11 -21.84 10.48
CA PHE A 46 -46.69 -21.60 10.20
C PHE A 46 -46.48 -20.66 9.00
N ASP A 47 -47.26 -20.80 7.93
CA ASP A 47 -47.23 -19.88 6.78
C ASP A 47 -47.62 -18.44 7.16
N ALA A 48 -48.56 -18.27 8.10
CA ALA A 48 -48.92 -16.95 8.62
C ALA A 48 -47.76 -16.30 9.41
N LEU A 49 -47.04 -17.09 10.22
CA LEU A 49 -45.86 -16.63 10.96
C LEU A 49 -44.72 -16.22 10.01
N LEU A 50 -44.42 -17.05 9.01
CA LEU A 50 -43.44 -16.74 7.97
C LEU A 50 -43.81 -15.44 7.25
N ALA A 51 -45.08 -15.23 6.90
CA ALA A 51 -45.55 -14.02 6.24
C ALA A 51 -45.42 -12.75 7.10
N TYR A 52 -45.44 -12.85 8.43
CA TYR A 52 -45.17 -11.72 9.33
C TYR A 52 -43.67 -11.42 9.47
N LEU A 53 -42.86 -12.48 9.56
CA LEU A 53 -41.40 -12.37 9.61
C LEU A 53 -40.83 -11.80 8.30
N GLU A 54 -41.35 -12.22 7.15
CA GLU A 54 -40.99 -11.69 5.82
C GLU A 54 -41.25 -10.18 5.69
N ARG A 55 -42.34 -9.70 6.30
CA ARG A 55 -42.73 -8.28 6.33
C ARG A 55 -42.02 -7.46 7.42
N GLY A 56 -41.27 -8.12 8.31
CA GLY A 56 -40.59 -7.47 9.43
C GLY A 56 -41.54 -6.92 10.50
N ASP A 57 -42.78 -7.41 10.57
CA ASP A 57 -43.83 -6.93 11.48
C ASP A 57 -43.77 -7.71 12.80
N ALA A 58 -42.68 -7.45 13.56
CA ALA A 58 -42.33 -8.20 14.77
C ALA A 58 -43.45 -8.21 15.83
N ASN A 59 -44.19 -7.11 15.95
CA ASN A 59 -45.30 -6.99 16.90
C ASN A 59 -46.49 -7.90 16.56
N LYS A 60 -46.73 -8.18 15.27
CA LYS A 60 -47.78 -9.13 14.85
C LYS A 60 -47.33 -10.57 14.95
N ALA A 61 -46.06 -10.86 14.66
CA ALA A 61 -45.48 -12.17 14.96
C ALA A 61 -45.54 -12.46 16.48
N GLU A 62 -45.29 -11.44 17.31
CA GLU A 62 -45.43 -11.47 18.77
C GLU A 62 -46.89 -11.67 19.23
N ALA A 63 -47.84 -10.92 18.67
CA ALA A 63 -49.27 -11.08 18.99
C ALA A 63 -49.79 -12.46 18.56
N TRP A 64 -49.35 -12.96 17.42
CA TRP A 64 -49.71 -14.28 16.90
C TRP A 64 -49.16 -15.40 17.80
N ALA A 65 -47.87 -15.34 18.18
CA ALA A 65 -47.25 -16.31 19.07
C ALA A 65 -47.93 -16.39 20.44
N ARG A 66 -48.50 -15.27 20.90
CA ARG A 66 -49.33 -15.21 22.11
C ARG A 66 -50.74 -15.79 21.93
N SER A 67 -51.27 -15.80 20.70
CA SER A 67 -52.63 -16.28 20.39
C SER A 67 -52.71 -17.73 19.90
N ALA A 68 -51.62 -18.30 19.42
CA ALA A 68 -51.59 -19.63 18.83
C ALA A 68 -51.74 -20.70 19.91
N ARG A 69 -52.97 -21.20 20.06
CA ARG A 69 -53.37 -22.35 20.90
C ARG A 69 -52.88 -23.71 20.35
N VAL A 70 -51.74 -23.72 19.66
CA VAL A 70 -51.14 -24.88 18.98
C VAL A 70 -49.77 -25.21 19.61
N ALA A 71 -49.67 -25.10 20.93
CA ALA A 71 -48.44 -25.35 21.68
C ALA A 71 -48.25 -26.84 22.08
N ALA A 72 -49.19 -27.71 21.71
CA ALA A 72 -49.29 -29.06 22.27
C ALA A 72 -48.84 -30.22 21.34
N SER A 73 -48.32 -29.97 20.12
CA SER A 73 -47.81 -31.07 19.28
C SER A 73 -46.28 -31.20 19.36
N ASP A 74 -45.78 -32.44 19.41
CA ASP A 74 -44.33 -32.74 19.41
C ASP A 74 -43.62 -32.23 18.15
N ASP A 75 -44.37 -32.00 17.08
CA ASP A 75 -43.88 -31.44 15.83
C ASP A 75 -43.54 -29.94 15.97
N PHE A 76 -44.27 -29.19 16.82
CA PHE A 76 -43.96 -27.79 17.14
C PHE A 76 -42.64 -27.65 17.94
N ARG A 77 -42.30 -28.63 18.78
CA ARG A 77 -41.01 -28.68 19.50
C ARG A 77 -39.83 -28.90 18.56
N LYS A 78 -40.01 -29.72 17.50
CA LYS A 78 -38.98 -29.92 16.46
C LYS A 78 -38.76 -28.63 15.66
N VAL A 79 -39.82 -27.90 15.33
CA VAL A 79 -39.73 -26.59 14.65
C VAL A 79 -38.94 -25.57 15.48
N LEU A 80 -39.14 -25.52 16.80
CA LEU A 80 -38.36 -24.66 17.71
C LEU A 80 -36.86 -25.04 17.75
N GLY A 81 -36.55 -26.34 17.72
CA GLY A 81 -35.16 -26.82 17.61
C GLY A 81 -34.48 -26.39 16.30
N THR A 82 -35.22 -26.40 15.19
CA THR A 82 -34.74 -25.93 13.88
C THR A 82 -34.51 -24.41 13.87
N LEU A 83 -35.37 -23.62 14.52
CA LEU A 83 -35.22 -22.16 14.66
C LEU A 83 -33.98 -21.77 15.49
N ALA A 84 -33.64 -22.52 16.53
CA ALA A 84 -32.41 -22.31 17.30
C ALA A 84 -31.14 -22.57 16.46
N CYS A 85 -31.22 -23.49 15.49
CA CYS A 85 -30.14 -23.74 14.54
C CYS A 85 -30.01 -22.61 13.51
N VAL A 86 -31.14 -22.05 13.07
CA VAL A 86 -31.20 -20.87 12.17
C VAL A 86 -30.58 -19.64 12.83
N GLU A 87 -30.85 -19.40 14.11
CA GLU A 87 -30.23 -18.33 14.88
C GLU A 87 -28.69 -18.43 14.88
N ARG A 88 -28.17 -19.65 15.05
CA ARG A 88 -26.72 -19.92 15.05
C ARG A 88 -26.08 -19.67 13.68
N VAL A 89 -26.78 -20.00 12.60
CA VAL A 89 -26.34 -19.72 11.22
C VAL A 89 -26.42 -18.22 10.92
N LEU A 90 -27.48 -17.53 11.35
CA LEU A 90 -27.65 -16.09 11.18
C LEU A 90 -26.58 -15.30 11.93
N ARG A 91 -26.26 -15.66 13.19
CA ARG A 91 -25.19 -15.01 13.97
C ARG A 91 -23.80 -15.20 13.33
N LEU A 92 -23.52 -16.37 12.74
CA LEU A 92 -22.28 -16.60 11.98
C LEU A 92 -22.22 -15.77 10.68
N PHE A 93 -23.36 -15.51 10.04
CA PHE A 93 -23.46 -14.66 8.85
C PHE A 93 -23.38 -13.16 9.19
N VAL A 94 -23.89 -12.72 10.34
CA VAL A 94 -23.82 -11.32 10.82
C VAL A 94 -22.36 -10.87 10.92
N VAL A 95 -21.45 -11.70 11.44
CA VAL A 95 -20.01 -11.40 11.53
C VAL A 95 -19.37 -11.20 10.14
N LYS A 96 -19.87 -11.86 9.10
CA LYS A 96 -19.34 -11.77 7.73
C LYS A 96 -19.97 -10.65 6.89
N ILE A 97 -21.20 -10.24 7.20
CA ILE A 97 -21.93 -9.15 6.52
C ILE A 97 -21.68 -7.78 7.17
N ALA A 98 -21.30 -7.76 8.46
CA ALA A 98 -21.02 -6.54 9.22
C ALA A 98 -19.90 -5.67 8.62
N SER A 99 -19.01 -6.22 7.80
CA SER A 99 -17.97 -5.44 7.13
C SER A 99 -18.47 -4.58 5.96
N GLU A 100 -19.68 -4.80 5.43
CA GLU A 100 -20.09 -4.20 4.15
C GLU A 100 -21.41 -3.40 4.16
N ARG A 101 -22.38 -3.66 5.06
CA ARG A 101 -23.72 -3.02 5.04
C ARG A 101 -24.35 -2.83 6.43
N LYS A 102 -24.21 -1.63 7.03
CA LYS A 102 -24.77 -1.28 8.37
C LYS A 102 -26.31 -1.29 8.46
N ASP A 103 -27.01 -1.06 7.35
CA ASP A 103 -28.49 -1.03 7.26
C ASP A 103 -29.13 -2.43 7.34
N ILE A 104 -28.37 -3.46 6.96
CA ILE A 104 -28.76 -4.86 7.04
C ILE A 104 -28.52 -5.41 8.45
N LEU A 105 -27.47 -4.93 9.14
CA LEU A 105 -27.15 -5.29 10.53
C LEU A 105 -28.33 -5.00 11.48
N ALA A 106 -28.85 -3.77 11.45
CA ALA A 106 -29.98 -3.36 12.30
C ALA A 106 -31.30 -4.09 11.97
N LYS A 107 -31.42 -4.73 10.80
CA LYS A 107 -32.58 -5.56 10.43
C LYS A 107 -32.37 -7.01 10.85
N LEU A 108 -31.14 -7.53 10.74
CA LEU A 108 -30.77 -8.87 11.21
C LEU A 108 -30.73 -8.95 12.74
N GLU A 109 -30.28 -7.90 13.43
CA GLU A 109 -30.39 -7.77 14.89
C GLU A 109 -31.84 -7.78 15.33
N ARG A 110 -32.74 -7.04 14.66
CA ARG A 110 -34.19 -7.09 14.94
C ARG A 110 -34.82 -8.47 14.70
N VAL A 111 -34.32 -9.22 13.71
CA VAL A 111 -34.76 -10.60 13.46
C VAL A 111 -34.20 -11.55 14.54
N ALA A 112 -32.94 -11.37 14.96
CA ALA A 112 -32.33 -12.13 16.03
C ALA A 112 -33.02 -11.85 17.38
N ASP A 113 -33.31 -10.59 17.68
CA ASP A 113 -34.07 -10.15 18.85
C ASP A 113 -35.51 -10.69 18.82
N GLY A 114 -36.14 -10.72 17.64
CA GLY A 114 -37.46 -11.32 17.43
C GLY A 114 -37.45 -12.85 17.65
N VAL A 115 -36.38 -13.54 17.25
CA VAL A 115 -36.20 -14.99 17.50
C VAL A 115 -35.91 -15.27 18.97
N ASP A 116 -35.06 -14.48 19.61
CA ASP A 116 -34.79 -14.57 21.06
C ASP A 116 -36.04 -14.22 21.89
N PHE A 117 -36.88 -13.33 21.38
CA PHE A 117 -38.17 -12.99 21.98
C PHE A 117 -39.21 -14.11 21.78
N LEU A 118 -39.33 -14.68 20.59
CA LEU A 118 -40.19 -15.84 20.33
C LEU A 118 -39.76 -17.05 21.17
N ARG A 119 -38.46 -17.24 21.38
CA ARG A 119 -37.91 -18.24 22.31
C ARG A 119 -38.32 -17.95 23.76
N ARG A 120 -38.22 -16.69 24.20
CA ARG A 120 -38.67 -16.27 25.53
C ARG A 120 -40.18 -16.43 25.70
N CYS A 121 -41.00 -16.07 24.71
CA CYS A 121 -42.44 -16.25 24.74
C CYS A 121 -42.87 -17.71 24.63
N ALA A 122 -42.16 -18.56 23.89
CA ALA A 122 -42.40 -19.99 23.87
C ALA A 122 -42.09 -20.62 25.24
N ILE A 123 -40.99 -20.19 25.88
CA ILE A 123 -40.68 -20.57 27.27
C ILE A 123 -41.78 -20.06 28.22
N ASP A 124 -42.23 -18.81 28.07
CA ASP A 124 -43.27 -18.20 28.91
C ASP A 124 -44.67 -18.82 28.69
N ALA A 125 -44.99 -19.24 27.46
CA ALA A 125 -46.25 -19.89 27.10
C ALA A 125 -46.28 -21.35 27.61
N VAL A 126 -45.18 -22.09 27.46
CA VAL A 126 -45.01 -23.43 28.06
C VAL A 126 -45.09 -23.37 29.59
N LEU A 127 -44.54 -22.32 30.20
CA LEU A 127 -44.63 -22.10 31.65
C LEU A 127 -46.04 -21.71 32.11
N ARG A 128 -46.82 -20.97 31.30
CA ARG A 128 -48.19 -20.56 31.65
C ARG A 128 -49.22 -21.67 31.48
N GLU A 129 -49.05 -22.57 30.51
CA GLU A 129 -50.00 -23.67 30.27
C GLU A 129 -49.83 -24.82 31.28
N GLN A 130 -48.63 -25.03 31.84
CA GLN A 130 -48.33 -26.17 32.71
C GLN A 130 -48.38 -25.91 34.21
N VAL A 131 -48.67 -24.67 34.62
CA VAL A 131 -48.94 -24.33 36.04
C VAL A 131 -50.44 -24.10 36.28
N GLY A 132 -51.30 -24.29 35.26
CA GLY A 132 -52.75 -24.27 35.37
C GLY A 132 -53.35 -25.67 35.59
N GLU A 133 -53.82 -25.90 36.81
CA GLU A 133 -54.73 -26.93 37.34
C GLU A 133 -55.03 -28.20 36.50
N SER A 134 -54.70 -29.35 37.10
CA SER A 134 -55.12 -30.72 36.75
C SER A 134 -54.36 -31.43 35.62
N ALA A 135 -53.30 -32.18 35.99
CA ALA A 135 -53.10 -33.56 35.52
C ALA A 135 -51.92 -34.22 36.26
N VAL A 136 -52.25 -35.00 37.30
CA VAL A 136 -51.44 -36.16 37.71
C VAL A 136 -51.81 -37.27 36.72
N GLY A 137 -50.89 -37.65 35.82
CA GLY A 137 -51.13 -38.73 34.86
C GLY A 137 -50.05 -38.82 33.79
N ASP A 138 -49.07 -39.69 34.03
CA ASP A 138 -48.15 -40.36 33.10
C ASP A 138 -47.70 -39.64 31.81
N GLY A 139 -46.41 -39.26 31.80
CA GLY A 139 -45.56 -39.52 30.62
C GLY A 139 -45.29 -38.40 29.62
N LEU A 140 -44.78 -37.24 30.05
CA LEU A 140 -43.64 -36.53 29.43
C LEU A 140 -43.28 -35.31 30.30
N VAL A 141 -42.16 -35.36 31.03
CA VAL A 141 -41.82 -34.39 32.08
C VAL A 141 -41.17 -33.12 31.47
N PRO A 142 -41.80 -31.94 31.59
CA PRO A 142 -41.35 -30.67 30.99
C PRO A 142 -40.00 -30.14 31.50
N GLY A 143 -39.51 -30.68 32.62
CA GLY A 143 -38.26 -30.27 33.26
C GLY A 143 -36.99 -30.74 32.55
N GLU A 144 -37.04 -31.77 31.71
CA GLU A 144 -35.85 -32.31 31.04
C GLU A 144 -35.44 -31.50 29.80
N ALA A 145 -36.39 -31.12 28.95
CA ALA A 145 -36.11 -30.33 27.76
C ALA A 145 -35.57 -28.91 28.07
N PHE A 146 -36.11 -28.26 29.10
CA PHE A 146 -35.60 -26.97 29.57
C PHE A 146 -34.19 -27.10 30.18
N ARG A 147 -33.95 -28.17 30.92
CA ARG A 147 -32.63 -28.49 31.47
C ARG A 147 -31.62 -28.69 30.34
N ASP A 148 -31.95 -29.46 29.31
CA ASP A 148 -31.05 -29.71 28.19
C ASP A 148 -30.69 -28.44 27.40
N LEU A 149 -31.67 -27.55 27.19
CA LEU A 149 -31.46 -26.25 26.54
C LEU A 149 -30.46 -25.38 27.32
N VAL A 150 -30.62 -25.29 28.63
CA VAL A 150 -29.73 -24.51 29.50
C VAL A 150 -28.36 -25.19 29.63
N GLU A 151 -28.33 -26.52 29.69
CA GLU A 151 -27.11 -27.33 29.82
C GLU A 151 -26.20 -27.21 28.59
N HIS A 152 -26.78 -27.08 27.39
CA HIS A 152 -26.05 -26.96 26.13
C HIS A 152 -25.91 -25.52 25.63
N GLY A 153 -26.36 -24.55 26.44
CA GLY A 153 -26.23 -23.11 26.17
C GLY A 153 -24.78 -22.63 26.17
N LEU A 154 -24.54 -21.50 25.49
CA LEU A 154 -23.23 -20.83 25.45
C LEU A 154 -23.04 -19.83 26.60
N ASP A 155 -24.12 -19.20 27.06
CA ASP A 155 -24.11 -18.33 28.23
C ASP A 155 -23.86 -19.16 29.51
N ILE A 156 -23.13 -18.61 30.47
CA ILE A 156 -22.89 -19.27 31.75
C ILE A 156 -24.11 -19.05 32.64
N VAL A 157 -24.77 -20.13 33.03
CA VAL A 157 -25.98 -20.06 33.84
C VAL A 157 -25.75 -20.70 35.20
N CYS A 158 -25.97 -19.94 36.28
CA CYS A 158 -25.91 -20.41 37.65
C CYS A 158 -27.25 -20.20 38.35
N LEU A 159 -27.74 -21.22 39.07
CA LEU A 159 -28.88 -21.08 39.97
C LEU A 159 -28.43 -21.25 41.41
N THR A 160 -28.99 -20.43 42.29
CA THR A 160 -28.74 -20.51 43.73
C THR A 160 -30.03 -20.68 44.51
N ASN A 161 -29.93 -21.30 45.68
CA ASN A 161 -31.04 -21.39 46.63
C ASN A 161 -31.30 -20.02 47.32
N PRO A 162 -32.37 -19.86 48.12
CA PRO A 162 -32.65 -18.61 48.83
C PRO A 162 -31.52 -18.12 49.75
N GLN A 163 -30.65 -19.02 50.21
CA GLN A 163 -29.48 -18.72 51.04
C GLN A 163 -28.25 -18.31 50.22
N GLY A 164 -28.37 -18.21 48.88
CA GLY A 164 -27.28 -17.81 47.98
C GLY A 164 -26.27 -18.93 47.69
N LYS A 165 -26.56 -20.17 48.07
CA LYS A 165 -25.71 -21.34 47.76
C LYS A 165 -25.97 -21.79 46.32
N PRO A 166 -24.94 -21.92 45.46
CA PRO A 166 -25.08 -22.50 44.14
C PRO A 166 -25.63 -23.93 44.19
N ILE A 167 -26.69 -24.18 43.44
CA ILE A 167 -27.34 -25.50 43.31
C ILE A 167 -27.26 -26.03 41.88
N TYR A 168 -27.00 -25.17 40.90
CA TYR A 168 -26.82 -25.55 39.52
C TYR A 168 -25.80 -24.63 38.83
N LEU A 169 -25.02 -25.22 37.94
CA LEU A 169 -24.12 -24.53 37.03
C LEU A 169 -24.08 -25.34 35.73
N ASN A 170 -24.43 -24.71 34.62
CA ASN A 170 -24.47 -25.39 33.32
C ASN A 170 -23.06 -25.71 32.80
N ARG A 171 -22.99 -26.50 31.72
CA ARG A 171 -21.74 -26.89 31.07
C ARG A 171 -20.83 -25.73 30.71
N ALA A 172 -21.37 -24.59 30.28
CA ALA A 172 -20.58 -23.39 29.97
C ALA A 172 -19.85 -22.87 31.22
N GLY A 173 -20.55 -22.75 32.35
CA GLY A 173 -19.94 -22.38 33.63
C GLY A 173 -18.92 -23.40 34.13
N ARG A 174 -19.22 -24.70 34.00
CA ARG A 174 -18.28 -25.77 34.37
C ARG A 174 -17.00 -25.73 33.53
N ARG A 175 -17.09 -25.39 32.24
CA ARG A 175 -15.92 -25.19 31.36
C ARG A 175 -15.07 -24.01 31.80
N LEU A 176 -15.67 -22.86 32.14
CA LEU A 176 -14.95 -21.71 32.68
C LEU A 176 -14.15 -22.10 33.94
N LEU A 177 -14.76 -22.90 34.80
CA LEU A 177 -14.14 -23.39 36.04
C LEU A 177 -13.21 -24.60 35.85
N ARG A 178 -13.10 -25.15 34.64
CA ARG A 178 -12.38 -26.39 34.32
C ARG A 178 -12.80 -27.57 35.23
N ALA A 179 -14.08 -27.65 35.53
CA ALA A 179 -14.68 -28.70 36.35
C ALA A 179 -15.24 -29.84 35.49
N GLU A 180 -15.40 -31.02 36.10
CA GLU A 180 -16.04 -32.16 35.45
C GLU A 180 -17.51 -31.86 35.10
N ALA A 181 -17.96 -32.41 33.98
CA ALA A 181 -19.31 -32.20 33.46
C ALA A 181 -20.37 -32.79 34.40
N ASP A 182 -20.17 -34.02 34.88
CA ASP A 182 -21.18 -34.81 35.62
C ASP A 182 -20.84 -34.98 37.11
N GLY A 183 -20.38 -33.89 37.75
CA GLY A 183 -20.05 -33.85 39.17
C GLY A 183 -20.91 -32.86 39.98
N PRO A 184 -20.77 -32.85 41.32
CA PRO A 184 -21.38 -31.80 42.15
C PRO A 184 -21.00 -30.40 41.65
N VAL A 185 -21.82 -29.40 41.96
CA VAL A 185 -21.55 -28.01 41.55
C VAL A 185 -20.17 -27.61 42.12
N PRO A 186 -19.21 -27.20 41.27
CA PRO A 186 -17.80 -27.06 41.65
C PRO A 186 -17.51 -25.80 42.49
N ILE A 187 -18.55 -25.07 42.89
CA ILE A 187 -18.48 -23.83 43.67
C ILE A 187 -19.38 -23.96 44.89
N THR A 188 -18.90 -23.43 46.00
CA THR A 188 -19.61 -23.38 47.28
C THR A 188 -20.29 -22.02 47.50
N SER A 189 -19.76 -20.98 46.85
CA SER A 189 -20.25 -19.61 46.87
C SER A 189 -20.15 -18.98 45.48
N LEU A 190 -21.01 -18.02 45.17
CA LEU A 190 -20.87 -17.18 43.97
C LEU A 190 -19.54 -16.41 43.93
N ARG A 191 -18.97 -16.10 45.12
CA ARG A 191 -17.64 -15.46 45.24
C ARG A 191 -16.50 -16.32 44.68
N ASP A 192 -16.69 -17.63 44.61
CA ASP A 192 -15.63 -18.57 44.20
C ASP A 192 -15.23 -18.37 42.73
N TYR A 193 -16.13 -17.79 41.90
CA TYR A 193 -15.88 -17.54 40.49
C TYR A 193 -16.09 -16.08 40.05
N MET A 194 -16.28 -15.15 40.98
CA MET A 194 -16.41 -13.71 40.70
C MET A 194 -15.20 -12.96 41.27
N THR A 195 -14.77 -11.87 40.64
CA THR A 195 -13.84 -10.94 41.28
C THR A 195 -14.46 -10.32 42.54
N ASP A 196 -13.63 -9.81 43.45
CA ASP A 196 -14.15 -9.22 44.70
C ASP A 196 -15.03 -7.99 44.42
N GLU A 197 -14.72 -7.22 43.38
CA GLU A 197 -15.52 -6.08 42.92
C GLU A 197 -16.89 -6.52 42.38
N THR A 198 -16.92 -7.49 41.46
CA THR A 198 -18.18 -8.01 40.89
C THR A 198 -19.06 -8.67 41.94
N TRP A 199 -18.46 -9.37 42.90
CA TRP A 199 -19.21 -9.92 44.03
C TRP A 199 -19.81 -8.83 44.91
N ALA A 200 -19.05 -7.78 45.22
CA ALA A 200 -19.55 -6.66 46.02
C ALA A 200 -20.72 -5.96 45.32
N GLU A 201 -20.62 -5.70 44.02
CA GLU A 201 -21.70 -5.09 43.23
C GLU A 201 -22.96 -5.96 43.21
N LEU A 202 -22.82 -7.26 42.94
CA LEU A 202 -23.96 -8.18 42.96
C LEU A 202 -24.60 -8.25 44.36
N ARG A 203 -23.80 -8.28 45.44
CA ARG A 203 -24.31 -8.36 46.82
C ARG A 203 -25.02 -7.08 47.25
N ASP A 204 -24.42 -5.92 46.97
CA ASP A 204 -24.83 -4.64 47.56
C ASP A 204 -25.86 -3.91 46.69
N ALA A 205 -25.81 -4.10 45.37
CA ALA A 205 -26.74 -3.48 44.42
C ALA A 205 -27.64 -4.51 43.73
N GLY A 206 -27.06 -5.62 43.24
CA GLY A 206 -27.78 -6.60 42.42
C GLY A 206 -28.88 -7.35 43.16
N VAL A 207 -28.55 -8.06 44.24
CA VAL A 207 -29.52 -8.84 45.04
C VAL A 207 -30.64 -7.96 45.60
N PRO A 208 -30.37 -6.77 46.17
CA PRO A 208 -31.43 -5.84 46.58
C PRO A 208 -32.29 -5.35 45.41
N ALA A 209 -31.71 -5.08 44.23
CA ALA A 209 -32.47 -4.71 43.05
C ALA A 209 -33.40 -5.86 42.61
N VAL A 210 -32.88 -7.08 42.46
CA VAL A 210 -33.69 -8.25 42.12
C VAL A 210 -34.84 -8.48 43.11
N LYS A 211 -34.61 -8.28 44.42
CA LYS A 211 -35.70 -8.39 45.42
C LYS A 211 -36.77 -7.32 45.27
N ARG A 212 -36.41 -6.10 44.83
CA ARG A 212 -37.36 -4.98 44.66
C ARG A 212 -38.08 -5.00 43.31
N SER A 213 -37.35 -5.24 42.22
CA SER A 213 -37.84 -5.11 40.84
C SER A 213 -37.94 -6.44 40.08
N GLY A 214 -37.52 -7.56 40.68
CA GLY A 214 -37.54 -8.89 40.06
C GLY A 214 -36.37 -9.20 39.12
N HIS A 215 -35.58 -8.19 38.76
CA HIS A 215 -34.51 -8.25 37.75
C HIS A 215 -33.39 -7.23 38.04
N TRP A 216 -32.15 -7.55 37.63
CA TRP A 216 -30.97 -6.69 37.65
C TRP A 216 -30.00 -7.07 36.53
N GLU A 217 -29.28 -6.08 35.99
CA GLU A 217 -28.20 -6.28 35.03
C GLU A 217 -26.99 -5.44 35.42
N GLY A 218 -25.79 -5.96 35.18
CA GLY A 218 -24.53 -5.26 35.44
C GLY A 218 -23.34 -5.90 34.76
N ARG A 219 -22.25 -5.15 34.64
CA ARG A 219 -20.98 -5.63 34.08
C ARG A 219 -20.09 -6.12 35.21
N GLY A 220 -19.30 -7.14 34.95
CA GLY A 220 -18.38 -7.67 35.94
C GLY A 220 -17.40 -8.65 35.34
N GLN A 221 -16.59 -9.24 36.21
CA GLN A 221 -15.52 -10.14 35.83
C GLN A 221 -15.69 -11.47 36.56
N LEU A 222 -15.64 -12.56 35.79
CA LEU A 222 -15.58 -13.90 36.34
C LEU A 222 -14.12 -14.36 36.39
N LYS A 223 -13.76 -15.06 37.46
CA LYS A 223 -12.44 -15.67 37.64
C LYS A 223 -12.58 -17.18 37.76
N SER A 224 -11.55 -17.91 37.37
CA SER A 224 -11.45 -19.35 37.61
C SER A 224 -10.39 -19.58 38.67
N ALA A 225 -10.61 -20.52 39.60
CA ALA A 225 -9.61 -20.87 40.62
C ALA A 225 -8.28 -21.39 40.03
N ARG A 226 -8.26 -21.71 38.73
CA ARG A 226 -7.09 -22.24 38.00
C ARG A 226 -6.64 -21.35 36.82
N SER A 227 -7.25 -20.19 36.59
CA SER A 227 -6.86 -19.23 35.54
C SER A 227 -6.53 -17.88 36.17
N SER A 228 -5.40 -17.27 35.78
CA SER A 228 -4.99 -15.96 36.31
C SER A 228 -5.70 -14.78 35.66
N GLU A 229 -6.30 -14.96 34.48
CA GLU A 229 -6.98 -13.87 33.77
C GLU A 229 -8.50 -13.92 34.02
N PRO A 230 -9.10 -12.83 34.54
CA PRO A 230 -10.53 -12.69 34.62
C PRO A 230 -11.16 -12.55 33.22
N VAL A 231 -12.40 -13.01 33.08
CA VAL A 231 -13.21 -12.89 31.86
C VAL A 231 -14.27 -11.83 32.09
N ASP A 232 -14.31 -10.82 31.22
CA ASP A 232 -15.32 -9.77 31.24
C ASP A 232 -16.68 -10.32 30.81
N VAL A 233 -17.69 -10.12 31.66
CA VAL A 233 -19.05 -10.60 31.44
C VAL A 233 -20.10 -9.52 31.70
N HIS A 234 -21.18 -9.60 30.94
CA HIS A 234 -22.45 -8.98 31.30
C HIS A 234 -23.31 -9.98 32.07
N THR A 235 -23.75 -9.62 33.27
CA THR A 235 -24.52 -10.49 34.18
C THR A 235 -25.96 -9.99 34.30
N ALA A 236 -26.91 -10.86 33.99
CA ALA A 236 -28.32 -10.67 34.32
C ALA A 236 -28.69 -11.55 35.51
N ALA A 237 -29.41 -10.99 36.49
CA ALA A 237 -29.86 -11.65 37.71
C ALA A 237 -31.38 -11.50 37.88
N PHE A 238 -32.10 -12.59 38.15
CA PHE A 238 -33.56 -12.56 38.33
C PHE A 238 -34.06 -13.70 39.23
N LEU A 239 -35.25 -13.54 39.80
CA LEU A 239 -35.88 -14.55 40.67
C LEU A 239 -36.74 -15.53 39.88
N VAL A 240 -36.53 -16.83 40.11
CA VAL A 240 -37.37 -17.92 39.61
C VAL A 240 -38.24 -18.41 40.77
N ARG A 241 -39.54 -18.07 40.74
CA ARG A 241 -40.50 -18.47 41.78
C ARG A 241 -41.10 -19.84 41.46
N LYS A 242 -41.08 -20.78 42.41
CA LYS A 242 -41.72 -22.08 42.27
C LYS A 242 -43.08 -22.10 43.01
N GLY A 243 -44.13 -21.66 42.32
CA GLY A 243 -45.53 -21.79 42.74
C GLY A 243 -45.89 -21.11 44.07
N GLY A 244 -46.28 -19.83 44.02
CA GLY A 244 -47.02 -19.11 45.06
C GLY A 244 -46.35 -18.88 46.43
N ASP A 245 -45.27 -19.59 46.73
CA ASP A 245 -44.64 -19.65 48.05
C ASP A 245 -43.24 -19.03 47.99
N ASP A 246 -43.04 -17.92 48.70
CA ASP A 246 -41.83 -17.08 48.59
C ASP A 246 -40.58 -17.83 49.14
N GLU A 247 -40.78 -18.84 50.01
CA GLU A 247 -39.72 -19.71 50.55
C GLU A 247 -39.06 -20.63 49.52
N LYS A 248 -39.63 -20.79 48.32
CA LYS A 248 -39.10 -21.68 47.25
C LYS A 248 -38.54 -20.93 46.04
N SER A 249 -38.15 -19.67 46.22
CA SER A 249 -37.57 -18.84 45.16
C SER A 249 -36.08 -19.13 44.93
N LEU A 250 -35.67 -19.27 43.67
CA LEU A 250 -34.26 -19.41 43.28
C LEU A 250 -33.75 -18.10 42.66
N LEU A 251 -32.50 -17.74 42.90
CA LEU A 251 -31.85 -16.65 42.17
C LEU A 251 -31.11 -17.25 40.97
N ALA A 252 -31.49 -16.83 39.77
CA ALA A 252 -30.83 -17.19 38.52
C ALA A 252 -29.86 -16.08 38.08
N LEU A 253 -28.67 -16.49 37.66
CA LEU A 253 -27.63 -15.64 37.11
C LEU A 253 -27.26 -16.15 35.72
N VAL A 254 -27.27 -15.24 34.74
CA VAL A 254 -26.86 -15.51 33.36
C VAL A 254 -25.71 -14.57 33.04
N HIS A 255 -24.53 -15.13 32.78
CA HIS A 255 -23.35 -14.38 32.39
C HIS A 255 -23.06 -14.60 30.90
N ARG A 256 -22.90 -13.50 30.16
CA ARG A 256 -22.52 -13.48 28.76
C ARG A 256 -21.14 -12.84 28.62
N ASP A 257 -20.23 -13.53 27.95
CA ASP A 257 -18.89 -13.02 27.62
C ASP A 257 -19.00 -11.84 26.64
N TYR A 258 -18.31 -10.72 26.94
CA TYR A 258 -18.30 -9.50 26.12
C TYR A 258 -16.89 -9.16 25.58
N GLY A 259 -15.86 -9.96 25.88
CA GLY A 259 -14.47 -9.64 25.53
C GLY A 259 -14.17 -9.53 24.03
N HIS A 260 -15.02 -10.08 23.17
CA HIS A 260 -14.81 -10.11 21.72
C HIS A 260 -15.21 -8.81 21.01
N GLU A 261 -16.15 -8.04 21.56
CA GLU A 261 -16.64 -6.82 20.91
C GLU A 261 -15.64 -5.66 21.05
N SER A 262 -15.07 -5.49 22.24
CA SER A 262 -14.08 -4.45 22.51
C SER A 262 -12.75 -4.65 21.76
N GLN A 263 -12.31 -5.90 21.55
CA GLN A 263 -11.09 -6.18 20.78
C GLN A 263 -11.25 -5.85 19.29
N LEU A 264 -12.44 -6.05 18.73
CA LEU A 264 -12.74 -5.68 17.34
C LEU A 264 -12.80 -4.16 17.15
N GLU A 265 -13.36 -3.44 18.11
CA GLU A 265 -13.36 -1.97 18.12
C GLU A 265 -11.94 -1.42 18.21
N GLU A 266 -11.12 -1.93 19.13
CA GLU A 266 -9.72 -1.52 19.29
C GLU A 266 -8.88 -1.78 18.02
N LEU A 267 -9.05 -2.96 17.39
CA LEU A 267 -8.37 -3.28 16.14
C LEU A 267 -8.83 -2.37 14.98
N LEU A 268 -10.10 -1.99 14.95
CA LEU A 268 -10.62 -1.08 13.94
C LEU A 268 -10.07 0.33 14.14
N GLU A 269 -10.05 0.82 15.38
CA GLU A 269 -9.47 2.11 15.74
C GLU A 269 -7.96 2.16 15.43
N GLU A 270 -7.21 1.11 15.76
CA GLU A 270 -5.77 1.03 15.44
C GLU A 270 -5.54 1.04 13.93
N SER A 271 -6.36 0.29 13.18
CA SER A 271 -6.30 0.23 11.72
C SER A 271 -6.59 1.59 11.08
N ASP A 272 -7.62 2.29 11.55
CA ASP A 272 -8.00 3.60 11.03
C ASP A 272 -7.00 4.69 11.42
N ALA A 273 -6.50 4.68 12.65
CA ALA A 273 -5.42 5.57 13.09
C ALA A 273 -4.15 5.36 12.26
N ARG A 274 -3.78 4.09 11.97
CA ARG A 274 -2.62 3.77 11.13
C ARG A 274 -2.78 4.28 9.70
N LYS A 275 -3.94 4.07 9.07
CA LYS A 275 -4.22 4.59 7.71
C LYS A 275 -4.12 6.11 7.67
N HIS A 276 -4.72 6.79 8.67
CA HIS A 276 -4.69 8.24 8.74
C HIS A 276 -3.25 8.76 8.91
N ALA A 277 -2.45 8.14 9.78
CA ALA A 277 -1.04 8.49 9.96
C ALA A 277 -0.21 8.32 8.67
N ILE A 278 -0.46 7.26 7.88
CA ILE A 278 0.23 7.04 6.60
C ILE A 278 -0.13 8.14 5.59
N LEU A 279 -1.40 8.50 5.47
CA LEU A 279 -1.84 9.55 4.55
C LEU A 279 -1.28 10.93 4.93
N GLU A 280 -1.32 11.26 6.23
CA GLU A 280 -0.85 12.55 6.75
C GLU A 280 0.68 12.69 6.75
N SER A 281 1.43 11.59 6.81
CA SER A 281 2.90 11.59 6.73
C SER A 281 3.44 11.53 5.29
N SER A 282 2.60 11.27 4.28
CA SER A 282 3.00 11.32 2.87
C SER A 282 3.51 12.70 2.48
N LEU A 283 4.65 12.75 1.80
CA LEU A 283 5.25 13.97 1.28
C LEU A 283 4.61 14.43 -0.04
N ASP A 284 4.03 13.51 -0.80
CA ASP A 284 3.28 13.84 -2.00
C ASP A 284 1.82 14.16 -1.64
N PRO A 285 1.23 15.20 -2.24
CA PRO A 285 -0.21 15.42 -2.23
C PRO A 285 -1.00 14.20 -2.69
N ILE A 286 -1.91 13.76 -1.82
CA ILE A 286 -2.87 12.68 -2.08
C ILE A 286 -4.27 13.28 -2.05
N ILE A 287 -5.01 13.08 -3.13
CA ILE A 287 -6.41 13.50 -3.26
C ILE A 287 -7.24 12.29 -3.68
N THR A 288 -8.29 11.97 -2.92
CA THR A 288 -9.21 10.88 -3.29
C THR A 288 -10.58 11.45 -3.59
N ILE A 289 -11.23 10.93 -4.64
CA ILE A 289 -12.62 11.23 -4.98
C ILE A 289 -13.49 9.97 -4.98
N ASP A 290 -14.76 10.14 -4.59
CA ASP A 290 -15.76 9.08 -4.66
C ASP A 290 -16.37 8.92 -6.07
N HIS A 291 -17.31 7.99 -6.19
CA HIS A 291 -18.05 7.71 -7.42
C HIS A 291 -18.90 8.88 -7.95
N ARG A 292 -19.17 9.89 -7.13
CA ARG A 292 -19.86 11.13 -7.55
C ARG A 292 -18.87 12.17 -8.08
N GLY A 293 -17.58 11.86 -8.06
CA GLY A 293 -16.51 12.74 -8.52
C GLY A 293 -16.19 13.88 -7.56
N VAL A 294 -16.54 13.74 -6.27
CA VAL A 294 -16.24 14.76 -5.24
C VAL A 294 -15.11 14.31 -4.32
N VAL A 295 -14.33 15.27 -3.83
CA VAL A 295 -13.18 14.98 -2.96
C VAL A 295 -13.63 14.46 -1.59
N THR A 296 -13.11 13.30 -1.22
CA THR A 296 -13.32 12.65 0.09
C THR A 296 -12.08 12.66 0.97
N GLU A 297 -10.89 12.73 0.37
CA GLU A 297 -9.62 12.76 1.09
C GLU A 297 -8.70 13.84 0.50
N PHE A 298 -8.00 14.55 1.38
CA PHE A 298 -7.09 15.64 1.02
C PHE A 298 -6.05 15.78 2.13
N ASN A 299 -4.88 15.16 1.95
CA ASN A 299 -3.88 15.06 3.01
C ASN A 299 -3.15 16.38 3.27
N ARG A 300 -2.39 16.46 4.38
CA ARG A 300 -1.57 17.63 4.73
C ARG A 300 -0.64 18.12 3.61
N ALA A 301 -0.01 17.22 2.86
CA ALA A 301 0.84 17.62 1.74
C ALA A 301 0.04 18.35 0.65
N ALA A 302 -1.19 17.88 0.35
CA ALA A 302 -2.08 18.57 -0.57
C ALA A 302 -2.50 19.94 -0.04
N GLU A 303 -2.78 20.10 1.26
CA GLU A 303 -3.05 21.42 1.86
C GLU A 303 -1.88 22.40 1.65
N GLN A 304 -0.65 21.94 1.88
CA GLN A 304 0.55 22.77 1.76
C GLN A 304 0.82 23.18 0.31
N VAL A 305 0.74 22.22 -0.62
CA VAL A 305 1.03 22.46 -2.04
C VAL A 305 -0.07 23.30 -2.67
N PHE A 306 -1.35 22.98 -2.48
CA PHE A 306 -2.43 23.72 -3.10
C PHE A 306 -2.84 24.98 -2.32
N GLY A 307 -2.40 25.14 -1.07
CA GLY A 307 -2.71 26.28 -0.22
C GLY A 307 -4.20 26.37 0.14
N ARG A 308 -4.90 25.23 0.17
CA ARG A 308 -6.33 25.11 0.51
C ARG A 308 -6.50 24.22 1.72
N LYS A 309 -7.45 24.52 2.60
CA LYS A 309 -7.74 23.63 3.73
C LYS A 309 -8.60 22.45 3.28
N ARG A 310 -8.35 21.29 3.87
CA ARG A 310 -9.12 20.05 3.66
C ARG A 310 -10.61 20.33 3.79
N ALA A 311 -11.01 21.02 4.86
CA ALA A 311 -12.42 21.37 5.12
C ALA A 311 -13.09 22.20 4.01
N GLU A 312 -12.33 22.97 3.22
CA GLU A 312 -12.85 23.78 2.11
C GLU A 312 -12.98 22.97 0.81
N VAL A 313 -12.21 21.87 0.71
CA VAL A 313 -12.06 21.06 -0.50
C VAL A 313 -12.97 19.84 -0.47
N LEU A 314 -13.23 19.27 0.70
CA LEU A 314 -14.11 18.11 0.84
C LEU A 314 -15.50 18.37 0.25
N GLY A 315 -16.00 17.41 -0.53
CA GLY A 315 -17.30 17.50 -1.20
C GLY A 315 -17.33 18.35 -2.48
N THR A 316 -16.22 19.00 -2.85
CA THR A 316 -16.11 19.76 -4.10
C THR A 316 -15.56 18.90 -5.24
N LYS A 317 -15.69 19.35 -6.49
CA LYS A 317 -15.09 18.68 -7.65
C LYS A 317 -13.63 19.09 -7.81
N PRO A 318 -12.67 18.14 -7.93
CA PRO A 318 -11.25 18.47 -8.05
C PRO A 318 -10.92 19.28 -9.32
N SER A 319 -11.73 19.17 -10.38
CA SER A 319 -11.55 19.90 -11.64
C SER A 319 -11.70 21.42 -11.50
N GLU A 320 -12.49 21.87 -10.52
CA GLU A 320 -12.80 23.28 -10.26
C GLU A 320 -11.74 23.94 -9.37
N ILE A 321 -11.04 23.16 -8.56
CA ILE A 321 -10.13 23.66 -7.51
C ILE A 321 -8.64 23.40 -7.79
N LEU A 322 -8.29 22.35 -8.54
CA LEU A 322 -6.89 21.93 -8.74
C LEU A 322 -6.33 22.32 -10.11
N PHE A 323 -7.15 22.76 -11.06
CA PHE A 323 -6.74 23.02 -12.44
C PHE A 323 -7.14 24.43 -12.90
N PRO A 324 -6.46 25.00 -13.92
CA PRO A 324 -6.85 26.27 -14.51
C PRO A 324 -8.30 26.24 -15.04
N PRO A 325 -9.07 27.34 -14.91
CA PRO A 325 -10.45 27.41 -15.41
C PRO A 325 -10.60 27.02 -16.88
N SER A 326 -9.59 27.33 -17.71
CA SER A 326 -9.56 26.99 -19.14
C SER A 326 -9.44 25.49 -19.43
N LYS A 327 -9.10 24.68 -18.41
CA LYS A 327 -8.88 23.22 -18.53
C LYS A 327 -9.87 22.41 -17.70
N THR A 328 -10.69 23.03 -16.85
CA THR A 328 -11.67 22.38 -15.96
C THR A 328 -12.58 21.39 -16.69
N ALA A 329 -13.22 21.79 -17.79
CA ALA A 329 -14.12 20.92 -18.55
C ALA A 329 -13.42 19.68 -19.12
N GLY A 330 -12.18 19.84 -19.61
CA GLY A 330 -11.40 18.73 -20.14
C GLY A 330 -10.98 17.72 -19.07
N HIS A 331 -10.61 18.20 -17.87
CA HIS A 331 -10.29 17.34 -16.74
C HIS A 331 -11.54 16.65 -16.17
N GLN A 332 -12.68 17.35 -16.08
CA GLN A 332 -13.94 16.77 -15.63
C GLN A 332 -14.37 15.61 -16.55
N ASN A 333 -14.37 15.83 -17.87
CA ASN A 333 -14.73 14.78 -18.84
C ASN A 333 -13.81 13.55 -18.75
N ARG A 334 -12.55 13.72 -18.35
CA ARG A 334 -11.61 12.59 -18.12
C ARG A 334 -11.99 11.83 -16.84
N ILE A 335 -12.24 12.56 -15.75
CA ILE A 335 -12.67 11.96 -14.46
C ILE A 335 -13.96 11.16 -14.65
N ASP A 336 -14.97 11.74 -15.29
CA ASP A 336 -16.26 11.08 -15.53
C ASP A 336 -16.10 9.81 -16.37
N ARG A 337 -15.18 9.82 -17.35
CA ARG A 337 -14.87 8.64 -18.16
C ARG A 337 -14.29 7.51 -17.30
N TYR A 338 -13.37 7.82 -16.38
CA TYR A 338 -12.78 6.82 -15.50
C TYR A 338 -13.78 6.25 -14.48
N LEU A 339 -14.67 7.11 -13.96
CA LEU A 339 -15.75 6.70 -13.07
C LEU A 339 -16.77 5.80 -13.77
N ASN A 340 -17.12 6.08 -15.03
CA ASN A 340 -18.16 5.35 -15.76
C ASN A 340 -17.67 4.08 -16.47
N ALA A 341 -16.45 4.08 -17.02
CA ALA A 341 -16.00 2.99 -17.89
C ALA A 341 -15.32 1.85 -17.13
N GLY A 342 -14.85 2.06 -15.89
CA GLY A 342 -14.00 1.10 -15.15
C GLY A 342 -12.64 0.82 -15.80
N GLU A 343 -12.45 1.23 -17.06
CA GLU A 343 -11.23 1.14 -17.82
C GLU A 343 -10.56 2.51 -17.93
N GLY A 344 -9.30 2.57 -17.47
CA GLY A 344 -8.48 3.76 -17.62
C GLY A 344 -7.05 3.43 -18.04
N SER A 345 -6.69 3.75 -19.28
CA SER A 345 -5.32 3.69 -19.85
C SER A 345 -4.24 4.49 -19.06
N LEU A 346 -4.62 5.17 -17.98
CA LEU A 346 -3.73 5.87 -17.04
C LEU A 346 -3.37 5.06 -15.79
N LEU A 347 -3.91 3.85 -15.61
CA LEU A 347 -3.43 2.88 -14.63
C LEU A 347 -1.91 2.69 -14.89
N SER A 348 -1.07 3.37 -14.12
CA SER A 348 0.41 3.41 -14.19
C SER A 348 1.07 4.40 -15.18
N LYS A 349 0.36 5.36 -15.79
CA LYS A 349 1.03 6.40 -16.61
C LYS A 349 1.13 7.73 -15.87
N ARG A 350 2.37 8.18 -15.67
CA ARG A 350 2.69 9.53 -15.21
C ARG A 350 2.33 10.53 -16.30
N THR A 351 1.48 11.51 -15.97
CA THR A 351 1.08 12.57 -16.90
C THR A 351 1.48 13.91 -16.34
N GLU A 352 2.19 14.73 -17.13
CA GLU A 352 2.47 16.12 -16.78
C GLU A 352 1.21 16.97 -17.03
N VAL A 353 0.82 17.75 -16.02
CA VAL A 353 -0.35 18.64 -16.02
C VAL A 353 0.01 19.99 -15.43
N ILE A 354 -0.78 21.01 -15.74
CA ILE A 354 -0.71 22.31 -15.06
C ILE A 354 -1.78 22.32 -13.98
N ALA A 355 -1.34 22.48 -12.74
CA ALA A 355 -2.19 22.63 -11.58
C ALA A 355 -2.18 24.09 -11.09
N VAL A 356 -3.14 24.48 -10.26
CA VAL A 356 -3.28 25.86 -9.76
C VAL A 356 -3.40 25.85 -8.23
N ARG A 357 -2.64 26.75 -7.58
CA ARG A 357 -2.76 26.98 -6.13
C ARG A 357 -3.94 27.91 -5.79
N SER A 358 -4.32 27.98 -4.53
CA SER A 358 -5.35 28.94 -4.05
C SER A 358 -5.02 30.40 -4.38
N SER A 359 -3.74 30.75 -4.50
CA SER A 359 -3.28 32.07 -4.95
C SER A 359 -3.53 32.37 -6.45
N GLY A 360 -3.97 31.37 -7.23
CA GLY A 360 -4.14 31.47 -8.67
C GLY A 360 -2.86 31.22 -9.48
N LEU A 361 -1.70 31.03 -8.82
CA LEU A 361 -0.45 30.73 -9.51
C LEU A 361 -0.46 29.30 -10.09
N PRO A 362 -0.26 29.15 -11.41
CA PRO A 362 -0.11 27.84 -12.02
C PRO A 362 1.27 27.26 -11.70
N PHE A 363 1.34 25.94 -11.58
CA PHE A 363 2.59 25.20 -11.42
C PHE A 363 2.56 23.89 -12.22
N GLU A 364 3.73 23.41 -12.59
CA GLU A 364 3.86 22.15 -13.33
C GLU A 364 3.82 20.99 -12.34
N ALA A 365 2.93 20.03 -12.60
CA ALA A 365 2.72 18.88 -11.74
C ALA A 365 2.78 17.58 -12.53
N GLU A 366 3.38 16.55 -11.94
CA GLU A 366 3.26 15.17 -12.38
C GLU A 366 2.07 14.53 -11.65
N LEU A 367 1.11 13.99 -12.41
CA LEU A 367 -0.11 13.37 -11.90
C LEU A 367 -0.09 11.88 -12.21
N THR A 368 -0.29 11.06 -11.17
CA THR A 368 -0.58 9.62 -11.28
C THR A 368 -1.93 9.34 -10.63
N MET A 369 -2.66 8.34 -11.13
CA MET A 369 -3.98 7.99 -10.63
C MET A 369 -4.11 6.48 -10.45
N THR A 370 -4.82 6.08 -9.41
CA THR A 370 -5.25 4.70 -9.16
C THR A 370 -6.77 4.65 -9.04
N ILE A 371 -7.35 3.52 -9.42
CA ILE A 371 -8.79 3.26 -9.34
C ILE A 371 -8.98 2.05 -8.44
N ASN A 372 -9.69 2.24 -7.33
CA ASN A 372 -10.08 1.20 -6.41
C ASN A 372 -11.61 1.09 -6.38
N GLN A 373 -12.12 0.04 -5.73
CA GLN A 373 -13.55 -0.16 -5.51
C GLN A 373 -13.83 -0.09 -4.01
N GLU A 374 -14.76 0.76 -3.61
CA GLU A 374 -15.25 0.85 -2.24
C GLU A 374 -16.76 0.62 -2.25
N ARG A 375 -17.24 -0.43 -1.56
CA ARG A 375 -18.66 -0.84 -1.57
C ARG A 375 -19.23 -1.04 -2.99
N GLY A 376 -18.41 -1.54 -3.91
CA GLY A 376 -18.78 -1.74 -5.32
C GLY A 376 -18.86 -0.46 -6.16
N MET A 377 -18.43 0.68 -5.60
CA MET A 377 -18.38 1.97 -6.27
C MET A 377 -16.92 2.37 -6.57
N PRO A 378 -16.62 2.93 -7.74
CA PRO A 378 -15.27 3.34 -8.10
C PRO A 378 -14.82 4.52 -7.23
N VAL A 379 -13.58 4.44 -6.74
CA VAL A 379 -12.89 5.48 -5.97
C VAL A 379 -11.57 5.76 -6.67
N LEU A 380 -11.32 7.03 -6.99
CA LEU A 380 -10.11 7.46 -7.68
C LEU A 380 -9.19 8.14 -6.69
N THR A 381 -7.92 7.71 -6.64
CA THR A 381 -6.89 8.38 -5.84
C THR A 381 -5.82 8.95 -6.77
N PHE A 382 -5.59 10.25 -6.64
CA PHE A 382 -4.61 11.03 -7.37
C PHE A 382 -3.39 11.29 -6.49
N PHE A 383 -2.21 11.06 -7.06
CA PHE A 383 -0.92 11.43 -6.51
C PHE A 383 -0.38 12.57 -7.36
N VAL A 384 -0.17 13.73 -6.74
CA VAL A 384 0.33 14.93 -7.43
C VAL A 384 1.72 15.23 -6.92
N ARG A 385 2.67 15.46 -7.81
CA ARG A 385 4.02 15.90 -7.44
C ARG A 385 4.36 17.19 -8.16
N ASP A 386 4.76 18.22 -7.42
CA ASP A 386 5.26 19.46 -8.01
C ASP A 386 6.62 19.20 -8.66
N ILE A 387 6.70 19.42 -9.98
CA ILE A 387 7.93 19.24 -10.77
C ILE A 387 8.53 20.56 -11.24
N SER A 388 8.00 21.70 -10.77
CA SER A 388 8.42 23.03 -11.22
C SER A 388 9.90 23.31 -10.93
N ALA A 389 10.44 22.81 -9.82
CA ALA A 389 11.86 22.93 -9.50
C ALA A 389 12.73 22.07 -10.43
N ARG A 390 12.30 20.83 -10.70
CA ARG A 390 12.98 19.90 -11.61
C ARG A 390 13.03 20.46 -13.03
N LYS A 391 11.90 20.95 -13.55
CA LYS A 391 11.79 21.54 -14.89
C LYS A 391 12.64 22.80 -15.05
N ARG A 392 12.70 23.67 -14.03
CA ARG A 392 13.61 24.84 -14.04
C ARG A 392 15.07 24.42 -14.10
N ALA A 393 15.49 23.43 -13.31
CA ALA A 393 16.86 22.93 -13.35
C ALA A 393 17.19 22.28 -14.70
N GLU A 394 16.27 21.49 -15.28
CA GLU A 394 16.43 20.90 -16.62
C GLU A 394 16.57 21.98 -17.71
N GLU A 395 15.77 23.04 -17.64
CA GLU A 395 15.84 24.16 -18.58
C GLU A 395 17.14 24.97 -18.41
N GLU A 396 17.57 25.25 -17.18
CA GLU A 396 18.84 25.90 -16.89
C GLU A 396 20.02 25.08 -17.42
N GLN A 397 20.02 23.77 -17.18
CA GLN A 397 21.05 22.86 -17.68
C GLN A 397 21.07 22.85 -19.22
N ARG A 398 19.90 22.83 -19.87
CA ARG A 398 19.78 22.90 -21.32
C ARG A 398 20.35 24.21 -21.86
N ARG A 399 20.07 25.33 -21.22
CA ARG A 399 20.63 26.65 -21.59
C ARG A 399 22.15 26.67 -21.45
N TYR A 400 22.68 26.21 -20.31
CA TYR A 400 24.13 26.11 -20.12
C TYR A 400 24.81 25.23 -21.17
N ALA A 401 24.21 24.10 -21.54
CA ALA A 401 24.74 23.24 -22.60
C ALA A 401 24.78 23.95 -23.96
N GLN A 402 23.72 24.68 -24.32
CA GLN A 402 23.66 25.47 -25.55
C GLN A 402 24.69 26.62 -25.56
N ASP A 403 24.83 27.35 -24.45
CA ASP A 403 25.80 28.43 -24.32
C ASP A 403 27.24 27.90 -24.39
N LEU A 404 27.50 26.73 -23.78
CA LEU A 404 28.79 26.06 -23.86
C LEU A 404 29.11 25.60 -25.28
N GLU A 405 28.15 24.98 -25.98
CA GLU A 405 28.33 24.54 -27.37
C GLU A 405 28.60 25.74 -28.28
N ARG A 406 27.85 26.83 -28.09
CA ARG A 406 28.05 28.08 -28.82
C ARG A 406 29.44 28.68 -28.56
N SER A 407 29.84 28.79 -27.29
CA SER A 407 31.15 29.34 -26.92
C SER A 407 32.29 28.48 -27.47
N ASN A 408 32.15 27.15 -27.45
CA ASN A 408 33.14 26.25 -28.04
C ASN A 408 33.25 26.46 -29.57
N ARG A 409 32.12 26.58 -30.27
CA ARG A 409 32.11 26.87 -31.72
C ARG A 409 32.72 28.23 -32.05
N GLU A 410 32.41 29.26 -31.26
CA GLU A 410 32.99 30.60 -31.43
C GLU A 410 34.51 30.59 -31.22
N LEU A 411 35.00 29.86 -30.20
CA LEU A 411 36.42 29.69 -29.93
C LEU A 411 37.14 28.94 -31.07
N GLU A 412 36.55 27.87 -31.59
CA GLU A 412 37.09 27.11 -32.73
C GLU A 412 37.18 27.99 -33.99
N GLN A 413 36.12 28.75 -34.28
CA GLN A 413 36.10 29.66 -35.43
C GLN A 413 37.14 30.78 -35.27
N PHE A 414 37.27 31.36 -34.08
CA PHE A 414 38.29 32.35 -33.78
C PHE A 414 39.70 31.78 -33.97
N ALA A 415 39.98 30.60 -33.41
CA ALA A 415 41.26 29.93 -33.57
C ALA A 415 41.59 29.64 -35.03
N TYR A 416 40.59 29.24 -35.83
CA TYR A 416 40.75 28.97 -37.25
C TYR A 416 41.10 30.23 -38.05
N VAL A 417 40.31 31.30 -37.91
CA VAL A 417 40.51 32.56 -38.64
C VAL A 417 41.84 33.22 -38.22
N ALA A 418 42.09 33.35 -36.91
CA ALA A 418 43.31 33.94 -36.41
C ALA A 418 44.56 33.18 -36.87
N SER A 419 44.52 31.84 -36.89
CA SER A 419 45.63 31.04 -37.38
C SER A 419 45.91 31.27 -38.86
N HIS A 420 44.88 31.31 -39.71
CA HIS A 420 45.03 31.61 -41.13
C HIS A 420 45.70 32.99 -41.33
N ASP A 421 45.20 34.00 -40.63
CA ASP A 421 45.65 35.38 -40.78
C ASP A 421 47.08 35.59 -40.25
N LEU A 422 47.52 34.77 -39.29
CA LEU A 422 48.90 34.75 -38.79
C LEU A 422 49.86 33.97 -39.71
N GLN A 423 49.38 32.94 -40.40
CA GLN A 423 50.20 32.14 -41.32
C GLN A 423 50.66 32.94 -42.54
N GLU A 424 49.81 33.81 -43.08
CA GLU A 424 50.15 34.58 -44.26
C GLU A 424 51.38 35.51 -44.07
N PRO A 425 51.45 36.37 -43.04
CA PRO A 425 52.65 37.19 -42.80
C PRO A 425 53.87 36.35 -42.44
N LEU A 426 53.71 35.24 -41.70
CA LEU A 426 54.82 34.31 -41.39
C LEU A 426 55.43 33.70 -42.64
N ARG A 427 54.59 33.27 -43.58
CA ARG A 427 55.04 32.73 -44.87
C ARG A 427 55.82 33.78 -45.65
N LYS A 428 55.39 35.04 -45.65
CA LYS A 428 56.12 36.16 -46.29
C LYS A 428 57.48 36.39 -45.64
N ILE A 429 57.54 36.48 -44.30
CA ILE A 429 58.81 36.64 -43.54
C ILE A 429 59.80 35.54 -43.90
N ARG A 430 59.35 34.27 -43.97
CA ARG A 430 60.21 33.15 -44.34
C ARG A 430 60.70 33.26 -45.79
N THR A 431 59.80 33.49 -46.76
CA THR A 431 60.18 33.59 -48.18
C THR A 431 61.18 34.72 -48.44
N PHE A 432 60.99 35.89 -47.80
CA PHE A 432 61.94 37.00 -47.94
C PHE A 432 63.25 36.73 -47.20
N GLY A 433 63.20 36.09 -46.02
CA GLY A 433 64.39 35.63 -45.31
C GLY A 433 65.22 34.64 -46.13
N ASP A 434 64.57 33.66 -46.76
CA ASP A 434 65.22 32.68 -47.66
C ASP A 434 65.85 33.37 -48.87
N ARG A 435 65.15 34.33 -49.47
CA ARG A 435 65.69 35.12 -50.59
C ARG A 435 66.90 35.94 -50.18
N LEU A 436 66.85 36.66 -49.06
CA LEU A 436 67.96 37.46 -48.56
C LEU A 436 69.18 36.58 -48.24
N GLN A 437 68.95 35.42 -47.62
CA GLN A 437 70.03 34.48 -47.31
C GLN A 437 70.66 33.89 -48.58
N THR A 438 69.86 33.56 -49.59
CA THR A 438 70.35 32.91 -50.83
C THR A 438 70.98 33.91 -51.80
N GLN A 439 70.43 35.13 -51.93
CA GLN A 439 70.88 36.12 -52.92
C GLN A 439 71.88 37.13 -52.37
N CYS A 440 71.85 37.40 -51.05
CA CYS A 440 72.69 38.41 -50.41
C CYS A 440 73.57 37.83 -49.30
N GLY A 441 73.57 36.52 -49.08
CA GLY A 441 74.32 35.86 -48.00
C GLY A 441 75.82 36.18 -48.01
N ASP A 442 76.42 36.26 -49.20
CA ASP A 442 77.85 36.55 -49.39
C ASP A 442 78.19 38.03 -49.22
N ALA A 443 77.20 38.92 -49.36
CA ALA A 443 77.35 40.36 -49.20
C ALA A 443 77.08 40.84 -47.77
N LEU A 444 76.58 39.96 -46.90
CA LEU A 444 76.33 40.24 -45.48
C LEU A 444 77.59 39.94 -44.65
N ASP A 445 77.77 40.66 -43.55
CA ASP A 445 78.73 40.30 -42.52
C ASP A 445 78.22 39.13 -41.67
N ASP A 446 79.07 38.59 -40.79
CA ASP A 446 78.70 37.45 -39.93
C ASP A 446 77.48 37.77 -39.05
N MET A 447 77.39 39.00 -38.55
CA MET A 447 76.25 39.47 -37.76
C MET A 447 74.95 39.53 -38.56
N GLY A 448 75.00 39.99 -39.81
CA GLY A 448 73.85 40.02 -40.72
C GLY A 448 73.33 38.62 -41.05
N ARG A 449 74.24 37.66 -41.30
CA ARG A 449 73.88 36.24 -41.51
C ARG A 449 73.23 35.63 -40.27
N GLU A 450 73.79 35.88 -39.09
CA GLU A 450 73.24 35.36 -37.83
C GLU A 450 71.85 35.94 -37.51
N CYS A 451 71.65 37.23 -37.73
CA CYS A 451 70.35 37.88 -37.55
C CYS A 451 69.26 37.28 -38.45
N ILE A 452 69.56 37.05 -39.73
CA ILE A 452 68.61 36.42 -40.66
C ILE A 452 68.29 34.98 -40.22
N ALA A 453 69.31 34.21 -39.81
CA ALA A 453 69.11 32.85 -39.30
C ALA A 453 68.22 32.83 -38.05
N ARG A 454 68.43 33.76 -37.10
CA ARG A 454 67.58 33.89 -35.90
C ARG A 454 66.14 34.28 -36.24
N MET A 455 65.93 35.21 -37.17
CA MET A 455 64.60 35.61 -37.63
C MET A 455 63.85 34.44 -38.28
N LYS A 456 64.52 33.70 -39.16
CA LYS A 456 63.94 32.53 -39.84
C LYS A 456 63.57 31.43 -38.84
N ASN A 457 64.46 31.10 -37.91
CA ASN A 457 64.18 30.15 -36.83
C ASN A 457 62.98 30.60 -35.97
N ALA A 458 62.84 31.89 -35.69
CA ALA A 458 61.68 32.41 -34.97
C ALA A 458 60.37 32.27 -35.77
N ALA A 459 60.39 32.54 -37.07
CA ALA A 459 59.24 32.35 -37.96
C ALA A 459 58.84 30.86 -38.07
N GLU A 460 59.80 29.95 -38.17
CA GLU A 460 59.55 28.50 -38.19
C GLU A 460 58.91 28.01 -36.89
N ARG A 461 59.39 28.50 -35.74
CA ARG A 461 58.76 28.17 -34.44
C ARG A 461 57.32 28.68 -34.35
N MET A 462 57.05 29.91 -34.78
CA MET A 462 55.69 30.46 -34.77
C MET A 462 54.75 29.67 -35.68
N GLN A 463 55.22 29.27 -36.87
CA GLN A 463 54.46 28.42 -37.78
C GLN A 463 54.12 27.06 -37.15
N ALA A 464 55.08 26.44 -36.45
CA ALA A 464 54.85 25.19 -35.75
C ALA A 464 53.81 25.33 -34.62
N LEU A 465 53.84 26.43 -33.86
CA LEU A 465 52.86 26.72 -32.81
C LEU A 465 51.44 26.91 -33.37
N ILE A 466 51.29 27.69 -34.43
CA ILE A 466 49.99 27.92 -35.08
C ILE A 466 49.41 26.62 -35.63
N ASN A 467 50.24 25.80 -36.27
CA ASN A 467 49.82 24.48 -36.78
C ASN A 467 49.40 23.55 -35.64
N GLY A 468 50.10 23.59 -34.50
CA GLY A 468 49.73 22.86 -33.29
C GLY A 468 48.37 23.29 -32.73
N LEU A 469 48.12 24.60 -32.66
CA LEU A 469 46.85 25.16 -32.20
C LEU A 469 45.68 24.75 -33.12
N LEU A 470 45.87 24.82 -34.43
CA LEU A 470 44.89 24.36 -35.43
C LEU A 470 44.60 22.87 -35.32
N THR A 471 45.62 22.06 -35.04
CA THR A 471 45.45 20.61 -34.85
C THR A 471 44.61 20.35 -33.61
N LEU A 472 44.91 21.00 -32.48
CA LEU A 472 44.13 20.87 -31.25
C LEU A 472 42.66 21.25 -31.46
N SER A 473 42.40 22.36 -32.16
CA SER A 473 41.05 22.84 -32.47
C SER A 473 40.26 21.91 -33.41
N ARG A 474 40.92 21.05 -34.18
CA ARG A 474 40.26 20.10 -35.11
C ARG A 474 40.00 18.73 -34.49
N VAL A 475 40.72 18.36 -33.44
CA VAL A 475 40.56 17.05 -32.76
C VAL A 475 39.23 16.96 -32.00
N THR A 476 38.62 18.07 -31.61
CA THR A 476 37.30 18.11 -30.94
C THR A 476 36.12 17.89 -31.89
N THR A 477 36.27 18.10 -33.20
CA THR A 477 35.12 18.23 -34.13
C THR A 477 34.93 17.09 -35.12
N LYS A 478 35.92 16.20 -35.32
CA LYS A 478 35.78 15.01 -36.19
C LYS A 478 36.55 13.81 -35.62
N ALA A 479 35.88 12.98 -34.84
CA ALA A 479 36.30 11.60 -34.68
C ALA A 479 36.01 10.89 -36.01
N THR A 480 37.05 10.64 -36.80
CA THR A 480 36.98 9.68 -37.91
C THR A 480 36.65 8.31 -37.32
N ASP A 481 35.88 7.48 -38.02
CA ASP A 481 35.56 6.12 -37.56
C ASP A 481 36.84 5.38 -37.17
N PHE A 482 36.85 4.83 -35.95
CA PHE A 482 37.99 4.04 -35.50
C PHE A 482 38.13 2.81 -36.38
N SER A 483 39.37 2.54 -36.79
CA SER A 483 39.71 1.38 -37.61
C SER A 483 40.73 0.52 -36.88
N THR A 484 40.83 -0.74 -37.29
CA THR A 484 41.84 -1.67 -36.77
C THR A 484 43.24 -1.21 -37.21
N VAL A 485 44.00 -0.65 -36.27
CA VAL A 485 45.32 -0.04 -36.51
C VAL A 485 46.43 -0.85 -35.83
N ASN A 486 47.42 -1.30 -36.59
CA ASN A 486 48.63 -1.93 -36.08
C ASN A 486 49.68 -0.86 -35.70
N LEU A 487 49.84 -0.60 -34.40
CA LEU A 487 50.76 0.43 -33.91
C LEU A 487 52.23 0.12 -34.20
N THR A 488 52.61 -1.16 -34.27
CA THR A 488 53.99 -1.56 -34.62
C THR A 488 54.34 -1.09 -36.02
N LYS A 489 53.41 -1.21 -36.98
CA LYS A 489 53.60 -0.73 -38.35
C LYS A 489 53.78 0.79 -38.38
N ILE A 490 52.87 1.53 -37.74
CA ILE A 490 52.92 3.00 -37.71
C ILE A 490 54.21 3.50 -37.05
N ALA A 491 54.59 2.93 -35.89
CA ALA A 491 55.81 3.34 -35.20
C ALA A 491 57.06 3.18 -36.07
N ARG A 492 57.16 2.10 -36.86
CA ARG A 492 58.28 1.88 -37.78
C ARG A 492 58.31 2.86 -38.92
N GLU A 493 57.15 3.17 -39.51
CA GLU A 493 57.05 4.18 -40.56
C GLU A 493 57.49 5.55 -40.04
N VAL A 494 57.05 5.93 -38.83
CA VAL A 494 57.48 7.19 -38.20
C VAL A 494 58.98 7.19 -37.87
N ALA A 495 59.55 6.09 -37.41
CA ALA A 495 60.99 6.01 -37.19
C ALA A 495 61.79 6.15 -38.49
N GLY A 496 61.28 5.62 -39.61
CA GLY A 496 61.84 5.87 -40.94
C GLY A 496 61.77 7.34 -41.35
N ASP A 497 60.63 8.00 -41.12
CA ASP A 497 60.48 9.44 -41.37
C ASP A 497 61.45 10.30 -40.53
N LEU A 498 61.94 9.77 -39.40
CA LEU A 498 62.86 10.45 -38.48
C LEU A 498 64.35 10.07 -38.70
N GLU A 499 64.69 9.25 -39.71
CA GLU A 499 66.04 8.73 -39.94
C GLU A 499 67.14 9.80 -39.91
N VAL A 500 66.91 10.93 -40.58
CA VAL A 500 67.87 12.06 -40.62
C VAL A 500 68.10 12.65 -39.22
N LYS A 501 67.05 12.78 -38.41
CA LYS A 501 67.16 13.30 -37.03
C LYS A 501 67.85 12.31 -36.10
N ILE A 502 67.61 11.01 -36.30
CA ILE A 502 68.29 9.94 -35.55
C ILE A 502 69.79 10.01 -35.85
N ALA A 503 70.17 10.12 -37.11
CA ALA A 503 71.57 10.25 -37.52
C ALA A 503 72.23 11.53 -36.97
N GLN A 504 71.53 12.67 -37.03
CA GLN A 504 72.05 13.97 -36.53
C GLN A 504 72.24 13.99 -35.01
N SER A 505 71.37 13.33 -34.25
CA SER A 505 71.49 13.23 -32.78
C SER A 505 72.48 12.15 -32.33
N GLY A 506 72.96 11.30 -33.23
CA GLY A 506 73.71 10.09 -32.90
C GLY A 506 72.89 9.08 -32.08
N GLY A 507 71.56 9.23 -32.06
CA GLY A 507 70.66 8.45 -31.24
C GLY A 507 70.25 7.10 -31.84
N LYS A 508 69.48 6.33 -31.08
CA LYS A 508 68.90 5.06 -31.50
C LYS A 508 67.43 4.99 -31.10
N VAL A 509 66.58 4.51 -32.00
CA VAL A 509 65.15 4.26 -31.73
C VAL A 509 64.90 2.76 -31.79
N GLU A 510 64.39 2.18 -30.70
CA GLU A 510 64.05 0.76 -30.61
C GLU A 510 62.53 0.59 -30.45
N ILE A 511 61.92 -0.08 -31.42
CA ILE A 511 60.48 -0.33 -31.43
C ILE A 511 60.23 -1.77 -30.98
N GLY A 512 59.70 -1.91 -29.78
CA GLY A 512 59.23 -3.17 -29.23
C GLY A 512 57.91 -3.64 -29.87
N ARG A 513 57.33 -4.71 -29.32
CA ARG A 513 56.03 -5.19 -29.78
C ARG A 513 54.93 -4.24 -29.30
N LEU A 514 54.15 -3.69 -30.22
CA LEU A 514 53.01 -2.83 -29.92
C LEU A 514 51.69 -3.51 -30.33
N PRO A 515 50.60 -3.31 -29.58
CA PRO A 515 49.31 -3.93 -29.88
C PRO A 515 48.63 -3.33 -31.12
N THR A 516 47.65 -4.06 -31.65
CA THR A 516 46.69 -3.56 -32.63
C THR A 516 45.46 -3.05 -31.88
N ILE A 517 45.02 -1.82 -32.16
CA ILE A 517 43.91 -1.16 -31.46
C ILE A 517 42.89 -0.58 -32.43
N GLN A 518 41.69 -0.29 -31.94
CA GLN A 518 40.71 0.54 -32.67
C GLN A 518 41.07 2.01 -32.48
N ALA A 519 41.54 2.69 -33.54
CA ALA A 519 41.98 4.07 -33.48
C ALA A 519 41.94 4.77 -34.85
N ASP A 520 42.12 6.10 -34.84
CA ASP A 520 42.46 6.88 -36.03
C ASP A 520 43.97 6.74 -36.32
N SER A 521 44.29 6.17 -37.48
CA SER A 521 45.68 5.92 -37.89
C SER A 521 46.54 7.18 -38.01
N LEU A 522 45.95 8.31 -38.41
CA LEU A 522 46.66 9.57 -38.59
C LEU A 522 46.99 10.20 -37.22
N GLN A 523 46.04 10.14 -36.29
CA GLN A 523 46.28 10.64 -34.92
C GLN A 523 47.33 9.81 -34.19
N MET A 524 47.30 8.48 -34.33
CA MET A 524 48.32 7.61 -33.73
C MET A 524 49.71 7.85 -34.33
N ARG A 525 49.80 8.08 -35.65
CA ARG A 525 51.05 8.51 -36.30
C ARG A 525 51.57 9.80 -35.69
N GLN A 526 50.71 10.82 -35.56
CA GLN A 526 51.09 12.13 -35.04
C GLN A 526 51.56 12.06 -33.58
N LEU A 527 50.88 11.27 -32.73
CA LEU A 527 51.29 11.01 -31.35
C LEU A 527 52.72 10.44 -31.31
N LEU A 528 52.95 9.35 -32.05
CA LEU A 528 54.24 8.66 -32.08
C LEU A 528 55.35 9.55 -32.62
N GLN A 529 55.06 10.35 -33.66
CA GLN A 529 56.02 11.31 -34.22
C GLN A 529 56.38 12.41 -33.23
N ASN A 530 55.41 12.93 -32.50
CA ASN A 530 55.65 13.95 -31.49
C ASN A 530 56.49 13.43 -30.32
N LEU A 531 56.16 12.25 -29.80
CA LEU A 531 56.89 11.66 -28.67
C LEU A 531 58.32 11.28 -29.06
N MET A 532 58.51 10.52 -30.15
CA MET A 532 59.85 10.13 -30.60
C MET A 532 60.67 11.34 -31.05
N GLY A 533 60.04 12.29 -31.75
CA GLY A 533 60.70 13.52 -32.17
C GLY A 533 61.15 14.38 -31.00
N ASN A 534 60.35 14.45 -29.93
CA ASN A 534 60.74 15.15 -28.71
C ASN A 534 61.87 14.43 -27.98
N ALA A 535 61.81 13.10 -27.86
CA ALA A 535 62.84 12.32 -27.19
C ALA A 535 64.21 12.43 -27.89
N LEU A 536 64.24 12.49 -29.22
CA LEU A 536 65.46 12.72 -30.00
C LEU A 536 65.96 14.18 -29.92
N LYS A 537 65.06 15.14 -29.70
CA LYS A 537 65.40 16.57 -29.62
C LYS A 537 65.91 16.98 -28.24
N PHE A 538 65.28 16.47 -27.19
CA PHE A 538 65.53 16.87 -25.81
C PHE A 538 66.32 15.77 -25.10
N HIS A 539 67.63 15.81 -25.26
CA HIS A 539 68.56 14.91 -24.58
C HIS A 539 69.77 15.69 -24.05
N LYS A 540 70.53 15.05 -23.16
CA LYS A 540 71.75 15.65 -22.61
C LYS A 540 72.80 15.78 -23.72
N GLU A 541 73.40 16.96 -23.82
CA GLU A 541 74.43 17.25 -24.81
C GLU A 541 75.64 16.31 -24.63
N GLY A 542 76.15 15.77 -25.74
CA GLY A 542 77.24 14.77 -25.73
C GLY A 542 76.82 13.34 -25.36
N VAL A 543 75.54 13.09 -25.03
CA VAL A 543 75.02 11.74 -24.77
C VAL A 543 74.03 11.35 -25.86
N ALA A 544 74.31 10.26 -26.56
CA ALA A 544 73.43 9.71 -27.59
C ALA A 544 72.07 9.27 -26.98
N PRO A 545 70.92 9.76 -27.48
CA PRO A 545 69.62 9.37 -26.95
C PRO A 545 69.22 7.95 -27.38
N LEU A 546 68.71 7.14 -26.44
CA LEU A 546 68.06 5.87 -26.71
C LEU A 546 66.54 6.02 -26.46
N VAL A 547 65.73 5.85 -27.51
CA VAL A 547 64.28 5.96 -27.45
C VAL A 547 63.66 4.57 -27.60
N GLU A 548 63.14 4.01 -26.51
CA GLU A 548 62.43 2.72 -26.53
C GLU A 548 60.91 2.92 -26.57
N VAL A 549 60.23 2.31 -27.54
CA VAL A 549 58.77 2.36 -27.67
C VAL A 549 58.20 0.97 -27.43
N LYS A 550 57.49 0.79 -26.30
CA LYS A 550 56.87 -0.47 -25.86
C LYS A 550 55.40 -0.27 -25.52
N GLY A 551 54.59 -1.32 -25.61
CA GLY A 551 53.16 -1.23 -25.34
C GLY A 551 52.51 -2.60 -25.14
N SER A 552 51.52 -2.64 -24.26
CA SER A 552 50.70 -3.81 -23.96
C SER A 552 49.24 -3.41 -23.83
N LEU A 553 48.32 -4.33 -24.11
CA LEU A 553 46.90 -4.14 -23.79
C LEU A 553 46.70 -4.38 -22.29
N LEU A 554 45.98 -3.47 -21.64
CA LEU A 554 45.57 -3.61 -20.25
C LEU A 554 44.07 -3.87 -20.20
N ASN A 555 43.64 -4.75 -19.30
CA ASN A 555 42.23 -4.98 -19.02
C ASN A 555 41.72 -3.95 -18.00
N VAL A 556 40.41 -3.70 -18.00
CA VAL A 556 39.77 -2.82 -17.00
C VAL A 556 39.97 -3.43 -15.61
N GLY A 557 40.81 -2.81 -14.79
CA GLY A 557 41.19 -3.27 -13.45
C GLY A 557 42.69 -3.52 -13.25
N ASP A 558 43.47 -3.59 -14.33
CA ASP A 558 44.92 -3.68 -14.25
C ASP A 558 45.51 -2.35 -13.73
N ARG A 559 46.44 -2.42 -12.77
CA ARG A 559 47.17 -1.24 -12.30
C ARG A 559 48.04 -0.71 -13.43
N LEU A 560 47.94 0.59 -13.71
CA LEU A 560 48.88 1.26 -14.60
C LEU A 560 50.30 1.04 -14.08
N PRO A 561 51.28 0.72 -14.96
CA PRO A 561 52.66 0.61 -14.54
C PRO A 561 53.09 1.92 -13.87
N SER A 562 53.52 1.83 -12.61
CA SER A 562 54.13 2.94 -11.88
C SER A 562 55.42 3.31 -12.59
N GLY A 563 55.36 4.30 -13.47
CA GLY A 563 56.56 4.82 -14.11
C GLY A 563 57.38 5.59 -13.09
N ASP A 564 58.52 5.03 -12.70
CA ASP A 564 59.69 5.83 -12.32
C ASP A 564 60.22 6.44 -13.63
N PHE A 565 59.72 7.63 -13.99
CA PHE A 565 60.19 8.41 -15.14
C PHE A 565 61.27 9.41 -14.72
#